data_AF-A0A968QDN8-F1
#
_entry.id   AF-A0A968QDN8-F1
#
_cell.length_a   1.000
_cell.length_b   1.000
_cell.length_c   1.000
_cell.angle_alpha   90.00
_cell.angle_beta   90.00
_cell.angle_gamma   90.00
#
_symmetry.space_group_name_H-M   'P 1'
#
loop_
_entity.id
_entity.type
_entity.pdbx_description
1 polymer ?
#
loop_
_entity_poly.entity_id
_entity_poly.type
_entity_poly.pdbx_seq_one_letter_code
_entity_poly.pdbx_strand_id
1 'polypeptide(L)'
;MESKFAEITALTDAFCSTHLNAEYGAMSRKLTAALCRKRPSPLVRGKAKTWACGVVHALGMVNFLYDSSQTPHMKATELCKHFGVGQSTGQGKSKEIRDLMKISYMSRDWCLPSRIEDNPLIWMVSVNGLIMDIRNAPREIQVEAFEKGFIPYLPGDRKLEPEPEPETEPEVNQQLETKQEKLIEDRVYVLEVFLISGNVTEKFIEQNPVISRIIEIRSEQTLKTLHQTIFKAFDREEEHMYEFQVGGKGPFDPKTKRYGLSMAFMNDLEENQQAGDVAKTKIGSLKLKQDQSFGYWFDFGDDWRHQIDVMDIKKATPKKRYPLITKRIGASPPQYVDWDEED
;
A
#
# COMPACT_ATOMS: atom_id res chain seq x y z
N MET A 1 32.98 9.07 -2.61
CA MET A 1 31.54 9.12 -2.31
C MET A 1 30.89 10.42 -2.77
N GLU A 2 31.51 11.57 -2.52
CA GLU A 2 31.00 12.89 -2.94
C GLU A 2 30.68 13.01 -4.45
N SER A 3 31.60 12.59 -5.33
CA SER A 3 31.35 12.55 -6.78
C SER A 3 30.14 11.68 -7.15
N LYS A 4 29.95 10.53 -6.47
CA LYS A 4 28.83 9.63 -6.72
C LYS A 4 27.50 10.22 -6.26
N PHE A 5 27.51 10.89 -5.11
CA PHE A 5 26.37 11.64 -4.60
C PHE A 5 25.95 12.72 -5.61
N ALA A 6 26.90 13.56 -6.04
CA ALA A 6 26.64 14.65 -6.99
C ALA A 6 26.07 14.13 -8.33
N GLU A 7 26.62 13.04 -8.86
CA GLU A 7 26.14 12.41 -10.09
C GLU A 7 24.68 11.91 -9.95
N ILE A 8 24.36 11.22 -8.85
CA ILE A 8 23.01 10.72 -8.60
C ILE A 8 22.03 11.89 -8.39
N THR A 9 22.39 12.88 -7.56
CA THR A 9 21.49 14.01 -7.27
C THR A 9 21.24 14.87 -8.49
N ALA A 10 22.24 15.08 -9.36
CA ALA A 10 22.05 15.81 -10.61
C ALA A 10 21.02 15.11 -11.51
N LEU A 11 21.07 13.77 -11.60
CA LEU A 11 20.10 12.98 -12.36
C LEU A 11 18.70 13.03 -11.74
N THR A 12 18.58 12.88 -10.42
CA THR A 12 17.27 12.95 -9.76
C THR A 12 16.68 14.35 -9.81
N ASP A 13 17.49 15.40 -9.66
CA ASP A 13 17.03 16.78 -9.66
C ASP A 13 16.52 17.18 -11.04
N ALA A 14 17.27 16.89 -12.11
CA ALA A 14 16.85 17.14 -13.48
C ALA A 14 15.54 16.39 -13.82
N PHE A 15 15.40 15.15 -13.35
CA PHE A 15 14.17 14.39 -13.53
C PHE A 15 12.99 15.01 -12.76
N CYS A 16 13.17 15.29 -11.47
CA CYS A 16 12.10 15.79 -10.62
C CYS A 16 11.64 17.20 -11.04
N SER A 17 12.54 18.08 -11.46
CA SER A 17 12.19 19.42 -11.94
C SER A 17 11.39 19.38 -13.24
N THR A 18 11.61 18.36 -14.07
CA THR A 18 10.97 18.25 -15.39
C THR A 18 9.64 17.50 -15.31
N HIS A 19 9.56 16.49 -14.45
CA HIS A 19 8.48 15.49 -14.49
C HIS A 19 7.68 15.36 -13.20
N LEU A 20 8.19 15.84 -12.07
CA LEU A 20 7.56 15.73 -10.76
C LEU A 20 7.42 17.11 -10.11
N ASN A 21 8.04 17.32 -8.95
CA ASN A 21 8.05 18.58 -8.24
C ASN A 21 9.32 18.74 -7.38
N ALA A 22 9.48 19.91 -6.76
CA ALA A 22 10.62 20.23 -5.92
C ALA A 22 10.75 19.34 -4.67
N GLU A 23 9.64 18.85 -4.12
CA GLU A 23 9.64 17.99 -2.93
C GLU A 23 10.29 16.64 -3.23
N TYR A 24 9.97 16.02 -4.38
CA TYR A 24 10.64 14.80 -4.83
C TYR A 24 12.15 15.02 -5.01
N GLY A 25 12.58 16.17 -5.56
CA GLY A 25 14.01 16.48 -5.69
C GLY A 25 14.71 16.59 -4.33
N ALA A 26 14.12 17.33 -3.41
CA ALA A 26 14.64 17.48 -2.05
C ALA A 26 14.72 16.15 -1.30
N MET A 27 13.66 15.34 -1.38
CA MET A 27 13.62 14.02 -0.76
C MET A 27 14.61 13.04 -1.43
N SER A 28 14.79 13.13 -2.75
CA SER A 28 15.80 12.33 -3.48
C SER A 28 17.21 12.64 -3.00
N ARG A 29 17.54 13.92 -2.78
CA ARG A 29 18.83 14.33 -2.20
C ARG A 29 19.00 13.77 -0.78
N LYS A 30 17.98 13.88 0.07
CA LYS A 30 17.99 13.35 1.44
C LYS A 30 18.24 11.83 1.45
N LEU A 31 17.51 11.08 0.62
CA LEU A 31 17.64 9.62 0.53
C LEU A 31 19.02 9.22 0.00
N THR A 32 19.51 9.90 -1.04
CA THR A 32 20.86 9.66 -1.57
C THR A 32 21.93 9.93 -0.51
N ALA A 33 21.82 11.02 0.25
CA ALA A 33 22.75 11.32 1.35
C ALA A 33 22.69 10.27 2.48
N ALA A 34 21.50 9.73 2.77
CA ALA A 34 21.35 8.66 3.76
C ALA A 34 21.99 7.35 3.29
N LEU A 35 21.83 6.99 2.01
CA LEU A 35 22.54 5.87 1.39
C LEU A 35 24.07 6.08 1.43
N CYS A 36 24.56 7.29 1.19
CA CYS A 36 25.99 7.61 1.31
C CYS A 36 26.57 7.34 2.70
N ARG A 37 25.77 7.51 3.76
CA ARG A 37 26.20 7.38 5.16
C ARG A 37 26.23 5.93 5.66
N LYS A 38 25.62 4.98 4.94
CA LYS A 38 25.71 3.55 5.26
C LYS A 38 27.15 3.04 5.16
N ARG A 39 27.51 2.03 5.96
CA ARG A 39 28.86 1.46 6.03
C ARG A 39 28.82 -0.06 5.80
N PRO A 40 29.38 -0.58 4.68
CA PRO A 40 29.84 0.18 3.51
C PRO A 40 28.67 0.85 2.78
N SER A 41 28.95 1.93 2.05
CA SER A 41 27.91 2.59 1.24
C SER A 41 27.55 1.71 0.06
N PRO A 42 26.25 1.43 -0.18
CA PRO A 42 25.83 0.60 -1.31
C PRO A 42 26.10 1.30 -2.66
N LEU A 43 26.23 2.63 -2.66
CA LEU A 43 26.47 3.45 -3.86
C LEU A 43 27.89 3.24 -4.46
N VAL A 44 28.78 2.56 -3.74
CA VAL A 44 30.12 2.21 -4.24
C VAL A 44 30.03 1.31 -5.49
N ARG A 45 28.97 0.51 -5.61
CA ARG A 45 28.75 -0.38 -6.75
C ARG A 45 27.58 0.11 -7.61
N GLY A 46 27.64 -0.14 -8.90
CA GLY A 46 26.55 0.15 -9.85
C GLY A 46 26.58 1.55 -10.49
N LYS A 47 25.79 1.68 -11.56
CA LYS A 47 25.71 2.92 -12.36
C LYS A 47 24.84 3.96 -11.65
N ALA A 48 25.22 5.24 -11.70
CA ALA A 48 24.46 6.30 -11.03
C ALA A 48 23.03 6.42 -11.56
N LYS A 49 22.80 6.26 -12.87
CA LYS A 49 21.45 6.24 -13.45
C LYS A 49 20.54 5.17 -12.84
N THR A 50 21.08 4.02 -12.49
CA THR A 50 20.32 2.93 -11.87
C THR A 50 19.95 3.29 -10.44
N TRP A 51 20.88 3.90 -9.68
CA TRP A 51 20.62 4.41 -8.35
C TRP A 51 19.61 5.56 -8.35
N ALA A 52 19.76 6.54 -9.24
CA ALA A 52 18.84 7.66 -9.40
C ALA A 52 17.41 7.17 -9.70
N CYS A 53 17.27 6.25 -10.66
CA CYS A 53 16.00 5.59 -10.95
C CYS A 53 15.41 4.90 -9.72
N GLY A 54 16.21 4.08 -9.02
CA GLY A 54 15.77 3.37 -7.82
C GLY A 54 15.35 4.31 -6.67
N VAL A 55 16.05 5.42 -6.48
CA VAL A 55 15.77 6.44 -5.45
C VAL A 55 14.42 7.09 -5.70
N VAL A 56 14.22 7.66 -6.90
CA VAL A 56 12.95 8.30 -7.24
C VAL A 56 11.83 7.27 -7.25
N HIS A 57 12.13 6.04 -7.68
CA HIS A 57 11.14 4.98 -7.67
C HIS A 57 10.72 4.57 -6.25
N ALA A 58 11.66 4.47 -5.32
CA ALA A 58 11.37 4.14 -3.92
C ALA A 58 10.50 5.23 -3.28
N LEU A 59 10.87 6.50 -3.49
CA LEU A 59 10.10 7.65 -3.01
C LEU A 59 8.74 7.73 -3.68
N GLY A 60 8.65 7.38 -4.96
CA GLY A 60 7.41 7.26 -5.70
C GLY A 60 6.44 6.26 -5.06
N MET A 61 6.95 5.11 -4.60
CA MET A 61 6.12 4.12 -3.90
C MET A 61 5.58 4.64 -2.56
N VAL A 62 6.42 5.24 -1.74
CA VAL A 62 6.02 5.78 -0.41
C VAL A 62 4.99 6.90 -0.54
N ASN A 63 5.10 7.67 -1.61
CA ASN A 63 4.32 8.87 -1.84
C ASN A 63 3.33 8.70 -3.01
N PHE A 64 2.88 7.47 -3.25
CA PHE A 64 1.77 7.15 -4.14
C PHE A 64 1.87 7.73 -5.57
N LEU A 65 3.09 7.92 -6.09
CA LEU A 65 3.32 8.47 -7.43
C LEU A 65 2.67 7.63 -8.54
N TYR A 66 2.57 6.33 -8.30
CA TYR A 66 2.04 5.37 -9.27
C TYR A 66 0.52 5.26 -9.25
N ASP A 67 -0.15 5.94 -8.32
CA ASP A 67 -1.60 5.99 -8.27
C ASP A 67 -2.09 7.15 -9.14
N SER A 68 -2.92 6.83 -10.13
CA SER A 68 -3.48 7.80 -11.09
C SER A 68 -4.43 8.83 -10.46
N SER A 69 -4.88 8.61 -9.23
CA SER A 69 -5.68 9.58 -8.47
C SER A 69 -4.83 10.70 -7.85
N GLN A 70 -3.51 10.56 -7.86
CA GLN A 70 -2.60 11.46 -7.16
C GLN A 70 -2.01 12.51 -8.08
N THR A 71 -1.64 13.66 -7.52
CA THR A 71 -0.87 14.69 -8.24
C THR A 71 0.44 14.98 -7.48
N PRO A 72 1.62 14.84 -8.11
CA PRO A 72 1.84 14.32 -9.46
C PRO A 72 1.60 12.80 -9.55
N HIS A 73 1.25 12.32 -10.75
CA HIS A 73 1.19 10.91 -11.10
C HIS A 73 2.15 10.59 -12.25
N MET A 74 2.80 9.43 -12.19
CA MET A 74 3.60 8.87 -13.28
C MET A 74 3.63 7.35 -13.19
N LYS A 75 3.60 6.64 -14.32
CA LYS A 75 3.76 5.18 -14.34
C LYS A 75 5.20 4.76 -14.02
N ALA A 76 5.38 3.65 -13.29
CA ALA A 76 6.72 3.14 -12.97
C ALA A 76 7.56 2.81 -14.21
N THR A 77 6.91 2.30 -15.26
CA THR A 77 7.52 2.00 -16.57
C THR A 77 8.08 3.25 -17.23
N GLU A 78 7.30 4.33 -17.21
CA GLU A 78 7.66 5.63 -17.76
C GLU A 78 8.83 6.25 -17.00
N LEU A 79 8.76 6.26 -15.66
CA LEU A 79 9.86 6.71 -14.80
C LEU A 79 11.17 5.98 -15.14
N CYS A 80 11.14 4.65 -15.22
CA CYS A 80 12.36 3.87 -15.53
C CYS A 80 12.90 4.19 -16.92
N LYS A 81 12.01 4.41 -17.90
CA LYS A 81 12.36 4.79 -19.27
C LYS A 81 13.08 6.14 -19.31
N HIS A 82 12.65 7.14 -18.54
CA HIS A 82 13.32 8.44 -18.48
C HIS A 82 14.77 8.36 -18.00
N PHE A 83 15.09 7.43 -17.09
CA PHE A 83 16.46 7.18 -16.66
C PHE A 83 17.26 6.28 -17.63
N GLY A 84 16.64 5.77 -18.70
CA GLY A 84 17.25 4.80 -19.61
C GLY A 84 17.64 3.50 -18.89
N VAL A 85 16.77 3.03 -17.99
CA VAL A 85 16.95 1.82 -17.18
C VAL A 85 15.77 0.89 -17.43
N GLY A 86 16.03 -0.41 -17.60
CA GLY A 86 14.95 -1.40 -17.73
C GLY A 86 14.10 -1.47 -16.47
N GLN A 87 12.78 -1.62 -16.61
CA GLN A 87 11.84 -1.58 -15.48
C GLN A 87 12.22 -2.54 -14.36
N SER A 88 12.57 -3.79 -14.67
CA SER A 88 13.00 -4.79 -13.68
C SER A 88 14.26 -4.37 -12.92
N THR A 89 15.19 -3.67 -13.60
CA THR A 89 16.41 -3.15 -12.99
C THR A 89 16.11 -1.97 -12.07
N GLY A 90 15.21 -1.06 -12.48
CA GLY A 90 14.76 0.06 -11.66
C GLY A 90 14.02 -0.40 -10.40
N GLN A 91 13.07 -1.33 -10.56
CA GLN A 91 12.32 -1.93 -9.45
C GLN A 91 13.22 -2.73 -8.51
N GLY A 92 14.13 -3.56 -9.03
CA GLY A 92 15.09 -4.29 -8.20
C GLY A 92 15.97 -3.35 -7.38
N LYS A 93 16.45 -2.25 -7.98
CA LYS A 93 17.22 -1.24 -7.25
C LYS A 93 16.36 -0.48 -6.23
N SER A 94 15.11 -0.18 -6.57
CA SER A 94 14.16 0.44 -5.64
C SER A 94 13.91 -0.45 -4.43
N LYS A 95 13.70 -1.77 -4.63
CA LYS A 95 13.55 -2.74 -3.54
C LYS A 95 14.78 -2.74 -2.64
N GLU A 96 15.99 -2.85 -3.20
CA GLU A 96 17.24 -2.81 -2.44
C GLU A 96 17.35 -1.55 -1.57
N ILE A 97 16.99 -0.38 -2.13
CA ILE A 97 16.96 0.88 -1.37
C ILE A 97 15.95 0.81 -0.23
N ARG A 98 14.74 0.32 -0.50
CA ARG A 98 13.69 0.22 0.52
C ARG A 98 14.09 -0.69 1.66
N ASP A 99 14.64 -1.86 1.36
CA ASP A 99 15.09 -2.83 2.36
C ASP A 99 16.21 -2.22 3.23
N LEU A 100 17.22 -1.59 2.61
CA LEU A 100 18.35 -0.97 3.32
C LEU A 100 17.95 0.21 4.23
N MET A 101 16.95 0.97 3.79
CA MET A 101 16.50 2.19 4.45
C MET A 101 15.23 1.98 5.27
N LYS A 102 14.74 0.73 5.37
CA LYS A 102 13.50 0.33 6.06
C LYS A 102 12.30 1.19 5.61
N ILE A 103 12.22 1.41 4.31
CA ILE A 103 11.18 2.21 3.68
C ILE A 103 9.98 1.32 3.40
N SER A 104 8.93 1.48 4.19
CA SER A 104 7.61 0.93 3.93
C SER A 104 6.69 1.96 3.29
N TYR A 105 5.51 1.51 2.85
CA TYR A 105 4.38 2.43 2.65
C TYR A 105 4.13 3.23 3.94
N MET A 106 3.84 4.53 3.79
CA MET A 106 3.61 5.46 4.90
C MET A 106 4.80 5.74 5.82
N SER A 107 6.03 5.42 5.40
CA SER A 107 7.23 5.75 6.17
C SER A 107 7.29 7.25 6.50
N ARG A 108 7.34 7.57 7.80
CA ARG A 108 7.36 8.94 8.32
C ARG A 108 8.55 9.75 7.77
N ASP A 109 9.72 9.11 7.68
CA ASP A 109 10.98 9.77 7.31
C ASP A 109 11.10 10.14 5.83
N TRP A 110 10.30 9.49 4.99
CA TRP A 110 10.35 9.57 3.52
C TRP A 110 9.04 10.04 2.90
N CYS A 111 8.13 10.56 3.73
CA CYS A 111 6.90 11.20 3.33
C CYS A 111 7.18 12.63 2.81
N LEU A 112 6.57 13.00 1.69
CA LEU A 112 6.67 14.36 1.17
C LEU A 112 5.96 15.36 2.10
N PRO A 113 6.44 16.61 2.21
CA PRO A 113 5.81 17.62 3.06
C PRO A 113 4.33 17.87 2.75
N SER A 114 3.95 17.85 1.46
CA SER A 114 2.55 17.93 1.01
C SER A 114 1.68 16.75 1.49
N ARG A 115 2.28 15.61 1.79
CA ARG A 115 1.58 14.38 2.22
C ARG A 115 1.59 14.16 3.73
N ILE A 116 2.20 15.06 4.51
CA ILE A 116 2.32 14.91 5.95
C ILE A 116 0.94 14.85 6.62
N GLU A 117 0.04 15.79 6.29
CA GLU A 117 -1.33 15.82 6.83
C GLU A 117 -2.06 14.50 6.58
N ASP A 118 -1.75 13.90 5.44
CA ASP A 118 -2.43 12.72 4.93
C ASP A 118 -1.84 11.40 5.44
N ASN A 119 -0.72 11.45 6.16
CA ASN A 119 -0.05 10.28 6.69
C ASN A 119 -0.46 10.05 8.17
N PRO A 120 -1.44 9.18 8.47
CA PRO A 120 -1.87 8.89 9.84
C PRO A 120 -0.73 8.53 10.78
N LEU A 121 0.30 7.80 10.32
CA LEU A 121 1.41 7.38 11.19
C LEU A 121 2.24 8.55 11.71
N ILE A 122 2.29 9.69 11.01
CA ILE A 122 2.98 10.89 11.50
C ILE A 122 2.25 11.48 12.72
N TRP A 123 0.94 11.32 12.77
CA TRP A 123 0.08 11.93 13.79
C TRP A 123 -0.25 10.98 14.96
N MET A 124 0.12 9.70 14.86
CA MET A 124 -0.06 8.75 15.96
C MET A 124 1.00 8.95 17.05
N VAL A 125 0.57 9.39 18.22
CA VAL A 125 1.42 9.63 19.40
C VAL A 125 0.88 8.82 20.59
N SER A 126 1.79 8.27 21.40
CA SER A 126 1.41 7.61 22.66
C SER A 126 1.20 8.68 23.73
N VAL A 127 -0.04 8.80 24.22
CA VAL A 127 -0.43 9.67 25.32
C VAL A 127 -0.89 8.79 26.47
N ASN A 128 -0.17 8.83 27.59
CA ASN A 128 -0.42 8.00 28.78
C ASN A 128 -0.51 6.48 28.47
N GLY A 129 0.28 5.99 27.51
CA GLY A 129 0.31 4.58 27.13
C GLY A 129 -0.72 4.18 26.07
N LEU A 130 -1.61 5.08 25.66
CA LEU A 130 -2.57 4.85 24.57
C LEU A 130 -2.09 5.55 23.31
N ILE A 131 -2.06 4.83 22.19
CA ILE A 131 -1.70 5.41 20.88
C ILE A 131 -2.96 6.07 20.30
N MET A 132 -2.90 7.37 20.01
CA MET A 132 -4.01 8.11 19.42
C MET A 132 -3.54 9.07 18.33
N ASP A 133 -4.46 9.46 17.45
CA ASP A 133 -4.24 10.55 16.50
C ASP A 133 -4.24 11.89 17.27
N ILE A 134 -3.07 12.51 17.37
CA ILE A 134 -2.87 13.73 18.15
C ILE A 134 -3.69 14.91 17.63
N ARG A 135 -4.14 14.88 16.37
CA ARG A 135 -4.96 15.96 15.78
C ARG A 135 -6.32 16.08 16.45
N ASN A 136 -6.80 15.00 17.06
CA ASN A 136 -8.05 14.95 17.80
C ASN A 136 -7.84 15.14 19.32
N ALA A 137 -6.59 15.24 19.77
CA ALA A 137 -6.28 15.47 21.19
C ALA A 137 -6.54 16.95 21.57
N PRO A 138 -6.76 17.26 22.87
CA PRO A 138 -6.81 18.63 23.36
C PRO A 138 -5.59 19.45 22.93
N ARG A 139 -5.77 20.76 22.72
CA ARG A 139 -4.73 21.63 22.14
C ARG A 139 -3.45 21.65 22.97
N GLU A 140 -3.56 21.57 24.28
CA GLU A 140 -2.43 21.50 25.21
C GLU A 140 -1.55 20.28 24.93
N ILE A 141 -2.17 19.13 24.64
CA ILE A 141 -1.48 17.87 24.32
C ILE A 141 -0.83 17.94 22.93
N GLN A 142 -1.46 18.62 21.98
CA GLN A 142 -0.85 18.90 20.66
C GLN A 142 0.41 19.75 20.79
N VAL A 143 0.37 20.80 21.62
CA VAL A 143 1.51 21.69 21.91
C VAL A 143 2.65 20.90 22.52
N GLU A 144 2.37 20.10 23.54
CA GLU A 144 3.37 19.25 24.18
C GLU A 144 3.99 18.24 23.19
N ALA A 145 3.18 17.62 22.34
CA ALA A 145 3.67 16.69 21.32
C ALA A 145 4.58 17.39 20.28
N PHE A 146 4.25 18.62 19.89
CA PHE A 146 5.08 19.43 19.00
C PHE A 146 6.39 19.85 19.65
N GLU A 147 6.36 20.37 20.88
CA GLU A 147 7.56 20.78 21.63
C GLU A 147 8.52 19.62 21.85
N LYS A 148 8.00 18.41 22.05
CA LYS A 148 8.80 17.17 22.17
C LYS A 148 9.24 16.60 20.82
N GLY A 149 8.84 17.21 19.71
CA GLY A 149 9.21 16.79 18.35
C GLY A 149 8.53 15.50 17.87
N PHE A 150 7.44 15.08 18.52
CA PHE A 150 6.66 13.91 18.08
C PHE A 150 5.86 14.19 16.82
N ILE A 151 5.48 15.45 16.59
CA ILE A 151 4.82 15.90 15.38
C ILE A 151 5.58 17.05 14.71
N PRO A 152 5.47 17.20 13.39
CA PRO A 152 6.27 18.17 12.65
C PRO A 152 5.82 19.64 12.82
N TYR A 153 4.55 19.86 13.17
CA TYR A 153 3.94 21.18 13.43
C TYR A 153 2.60 21.01 14.17
N LEU A 154 2.05 22.12 14.65
CA LEU A 154 0.74 22.16 15.29
C LEU A 154 -0.39 22.03 14.24
N PRO A 155 -1.28 21.04 14.38
CA PRO A 155 -2.46 20.91 13.52
C PRO A 155 -3.31 22.19 13.54
N GLY A 156 -3.81 22.62 12.38
CA GLY A 156 -4.69 23.81 12.26
C GLY A 156 -3.99 25.18 12.16
N ASP A 157 -2.67 25.27 12.37
CA ASP A 157 -1.92 26.54 12.22
C ASP A 157 -1.48 26.81 10.77
N ARG A 158 -1.61 25.82 9.88
CA ARG A 158 -1.41 26.00 8.44
C ARG A 158 -2.64 26.72 7.86
N LYS A 159 -2.44 27.94 7.36
CA LYS A 159 -3.38 28.53 6.39
C LYS A 159 -3.39 27.64 5.14
N LEU A 160 -4.36 26.75 5.06
CA LEU A 160 -4.64 25.99 3.85
C LEU A 160 -5.14 26.98 2.80
N GLU A 161 -4.56 26.94 1.60
CA GLU A 161 -5.26 27.47 0.43
C GLU A 161 -6.57 26.70 0.27
N PRO A 162 -7.69 27.35 -0.09
CA PRO A 162 -8.99 26.72 -0.09
C PRO A 162 -9.01 25.53 -1.08
N GLU A 163 -9.46 24.38 -0.58
CA GLU A 163 -9.85 23.23 -1.40
C GLU A 163 -10.95 23.66 -2.39
N PRO A 164 -10.94 23.22 -3.65
CA PRO A 164 -12.05 23.44 -4.56
C PRO A 164 -13.31 22.73 -4.05
N GLU A 165 -14.44 23.43 -4.09
CA GLU A 165 -15.75 22.89 -3.68
C GLU A 165 -16.14 21.65 -4.51
N PRO A 166 -16.90 20.71 -3.93
CA PRO A 166 -17.40 19.56 -4.69
C PRO A 166 -18.36 20.03 -5.79
N GLU A 167 -17.96 19.81 -7.04
CA GLU A 167 -18.85 19.98 -8.19
C GLU A 167 -20.04 19.01 -8.07
N THR A 168 -21.25 19.55 -8.20
CA THR A 168 -22.49 18.79 -8.28
C THR A 168 -22.42 17.82 -9.46
N GLU A 169 -22.51 16.51 -9.19
CA GLU A 169 -22.58 15.47 -10.22
C GLU A 169 -23.78 15.73 -11.15
N PRO A 170 -23.61 15.68 -12.49
CA PRO A 170 -24.73 15.73 -13.41
C PRO A 170 -25.49 14.40 -13.38
N GLU A 171 -26.82 14.46 -13.52
CA GLU A 171 -27.68 13.28 -13.66
C GLU A 171 -27.19 12.38 -14.82
N VAL A 172 -26.71 11.18 -14.47
CA VAL A 172 -26.21 10.20 -15.42
C VAL A 172 -27.36 9.35 -15.96
N ASN A 173 -27.39 9.22 -17.29
CA ASN A 173 -28.43 8.54 -18.07
C ASN A 173 -28.43 7.01 -17.81
N GLN A 174 -29.54 6.47 -17.29
CA GLN A 174 -29.75 5.06 -16.89
C GLN A 174 -29.44 4.00 -17.98
N GLN A 175 -29.43 4.40 -19.26
CA GLN A 175 -29.07 3.50 -20.38
C GLN A 175 -27.55 3.27 -20.54
N LEU A 176 -26.72 4.19 -20.07
CA LEU A 176 -25.26 4.02 -20.07
C LEU A 176 -24.82 3.08 -18.93
N GLU A 177 -25.47 3.16 -17.77
CA GLU A 177 -25.20 2.30 -16.61
C GLU A 177 -25.47 0.82 -16.90
N THR A 178 -26.61 0.50 -17.51
CA THR A 178 -26.97 -0.89 -17.86
C THR A 178 -26.02 -1.54 -18.86
N LYS A 179 -25.40 -0.75 -19.75
CA LYS A 179 -24.37 -1.24 -20.69
C LYS A 179 -23.01 -1.40 -20.01
N GLN A 180 -22.69 -0.53 -19.04
CA GLN A 180 -21.45 -0.53 -18.29
C GLN A 180 -21.42 -1.66 -17.24
N GLU A 181 -22.55 -1.97 -16.60
CA GLU A 181 -22.72 -3.12 -15.71
C GLU A 181 -22.46 -4.43 -16.43
N LYS A 182 -23.09 -4.64 -17.60
CA LYS A 182 -22.87 -5.83 -18.44
C LYS A 182 -21.41 -6.02 -18.89
N LEU A 183 -20.64 -4.92 -18.98
CA LEU A 183 -19.20 -4.91 -19.29
C LEU A 183 -18.31 -5.21 -18.08
N ILE A 184 -18.84 -5.13 -16.85
CA ILE A 184 -18.16 -5.48 -15.60
C ILE A 184 -18.38 -6.98 -15.28
N GLU A 185 -19.50 -7.59 -15.67
CA GLU A 185 -19.87 -8.98 -15.34
C GLU A 185 -18.98 -10.08 -15.97
N ASP A 186 -18.24 -9.80 -17.06
CA ASP A 186 -17.38 -10.78 -17.75
C ASP A 186 -15.87 -10.55 -17.55
N ARG A 187 -15.49 -10.01 -16.39
CA ARG A 187 -14.10 -9.72 -16.06
C ARG A 187 -13.52 -10.72 -15.07
N VAL A 188 -12.22 -10.94 -15.19
CA VAL A 188 -11.39 -11.69 -14.27
C VAL A 188 -10.33 -10.74 -13.75
N TYR A 189 -10.28 -10.64 -12.42
CA TYR A 189 -9.26 -9.92 -11.69
C TYR A 189 -8.13 -10.88 -11.39
N VAL A 190 -6.92 -10.50 -11.76
CA VAL A 190 -5.68 -11.18 -11.38
C VAL A 190 -5.14 -10.44 -10.17
N LEU A 191 -5.21 -11.10 -9.02
CA LEU A 191 -4.88 -10.54 -7.72
C LEU A 191 -3.60 -11.18 -7.20
N GLU A 192 -2.60 -10.38 -6.82
CA GLU A 192 -1.46 -10.86 -6.06
C GLU A 192 -1.68 -10.56 -4.58
N VAL A 193 -1.73 -11.62 -3.76
CA VAL A 193 -1.99 -11.55 -2.33
C VAL A 193 -0.68 -11.77 -1.59
N PHE A 194 -0.15 -10.71 -0.98
CA PHE A 194 1.07 -10.74 -0.17
C PHE A 194 0.73 -10.94 1.29
N LEU A 195 1.54 -11.72 2.00
CA LEU A 195 1.60 -11.65 3.47
C LEU A 195 2.48 -10.48 3.89
N ILE A 196 1.93 -9.55 4.68
CA ILE A 196 2.65 -8.39 5.21
C ILE A 196 3.09 -8.65 6.65
N SER A 197 2.17 -9.15 7.46
CA SER A 197 2.41 -9.44 8.88
C SER A 197 1.54 -10.58 9.36
N GLY A 198 1.94 -11.15 10.49
CA GLY A 198 1.22 -12.17 11.23
C GLY A 198 2.20 -12.93 12.11
N ASN A 199 1.66 -13.88 12.88
CA ASN A 199 2.41 -14.67 13.84
C ASN A 199 3.34 -15.69 13.13
N VAL A 200 4.56 -15.28 12.79
CA VAL A 200 5.55 -16.07 12.04
C VAL A 200 6.94 -15.92 12.66
N THR A 201 7.72 -17.00 12.72
CA THR A 201 9.07 -16.95 13.26
C THR A 201 10.07 -16.27 12.32
N GLU A 202 11.12 -15.67 12.89
CA GLU A 202 12.16 -14.99 12.10
C GLU A 202 12.84 -15.96 11.13
N LYS A 203 13.14 -17.18 11.58
CA LYS A 203 13.73 -18.26 10.75
C LYS A 203 12.86 -18.59 9.55
N PHE A 204 11.53 -18.63 9.72
CA PHE A 204 10.62 -18.87 8.61
C PHE A 204 10.63 -17.71 7.62
N ILE A 205 10.66 -16.46 8.09
CA ILE A 205 10.71 -15.26 7.24
C ILE A 205 12.03 -15.21 6.45
N GLU A 206 13.17 -15.57 7.07
CA GLU A 206 14.46 -15.63 6.40
C GLU A 206 14.48 -16.64 5.24
N GLN A 207 13.84 -17.80 5.43
CA GLN A 207 13.71 -18.83 4.39
C GLN A 207 12.68 -18.45 3.33
N ASN A 208 11.71 -17.60 3.69
CA ASN A 208 10.59 -17.20 2.84
C ASN A 208 10.49 -15.67 2.74
N PRO A 209 11.48 -14.99 2.14
CA PRO A 209 11.56 -13.52 2.13
C PRO A 209 10.44 -12.84 1.33
N VAL A 210 9.69 -13.61 0.54
CA VAL A 210 8.47 -13.18 -0.13
C VAL A 210 7.47 -14.32 -0.08
N ILE A 211 6.31 -14.06 0.52
CA ILE A 211 5.19 -15.00 0.56
C ILE A 211 4.02 -14.35 -0.17
N SER A 212 3.72 -14.84 -1.38
CA SER A 212 2.60 -14.33 -2.18
C SER A 212 1.85 -15.40 -2.95
N ARG A 213 0.59 -15.12 -3.28
CA ARG A 213 -0.29 -16.00 -4.05
C ARG A 213 -0.93 -15.20 -5.18
N ILE A 214 -0.87 -15.70 -6.40
CA ILE A 214 -1.62 -15.09 -7.52
C ILE A 214 -2.95 -15.83 -7.66
N ILE A 215 -4.04 -15.10 -7.56
CA ILE A 215 -5.41 -15.58 -7.63
C ILE A 215 -6.12 -14.92 -8.81
N GLU A 216 -6.72 -15.71 -9.69
CA GLU A 216 -7.67 -15.21 -10.68
C GLU A 216 -9.10 -15.41 -10.17
N ILE A 217 -9.89 -14.34 -10.09
CA ILE A 217 -11.28 -14.38 -9.60
C ILE A 217 -12.21 -13.58 -10.52
N ARG A 218 -13.43 -14.08 -10.76
CA ARG A 218 -14.42 -13.37 -11.60
C ARG A 218 -15.09 -12.24 -10.84
N SER A 219 -15.48 -11.20 -11.58
CA SER A 219 -16.25 -10.05 -11.08
C SER A 219 -17.51 -10.46 -10.31
N GLU A 220 -18.22 -11.51 -10.75
CA GLU A 220 -19.44 -12.01 -10.12
C GLU A 220 -19.23 -12.77 -8.80
N GLN A 221 -18.00 -13.18 -8.51
CA GLN A 221 -17.69 -13.90 -7.27
C GLN A 221 -17.56 -12.90 -6.12
N THR A 222 -17.81 -13.37 -4.89
CA THR A 222 -17.90 -12.48 -3.73
C THR A 222 -16.58 -12.36 -2.98
N LEU A 223 -16.48 -11.36 -2.10
CA LEU A 223 -15.37 -11.23 -1.15
C LEU A 223 -15.25 -12.47 -0.26
N LYS A 224 -16.36 -13.14 0.10
CA LYS A 224 -16.32 -14.44 0.78
C LYS A 224 -15.62 -15.51 -0.07
N THR A 225 -15.90 -15.57 -1.38
CA THR A 225 -15.20 -16.49 -2.27
C THR A 225 -13.72 -16.15 -2.39
N LEU A 226 -13.36 -14.87 -2.39
CA LEU A 226 -11.96 -14.45 -2.35
C LEU A 226 -11.29 -14.91 -1.05
N HIS A 227 -11.92 -14.70 0.11
CA HIS A 227 -11.45 -15.19 1.41
C HIS A 227 -11.18 -16.69 1.37
N GLN A 228 -12.15 -17.50 0.96
CA GLN A 228 -11.99 -18.97 0.88
C GLN A 228 -10.84 -19.38 -0.05
N THR A 229 -10.61 -18.61 -1.11
CA THR A 229 -9.50 -18.86 -2.04
C THR A 229 -8.16 -18.50 -1.42
N ILE A 230 -8.06 -17.37 -0.71
CA ILE A 230 -6.87 -16.96 0.03
C ILE A 230 -6.57 -17.97 1.14
N PHE A 231 -7.60 -18.35 1.91
CA PHE A 231 -7.53 -19.34 2.98
C PHE A 231 -6.90 -20.66 2.48
N LYS A 232 -7.42 -21.19 1.36
CA LYS A 232 -6.84 -22.36 0.68
C LYS A 232 -5.44 -22.07 0.08
N ALA A 233 -5.19 -20.86 -0.42
CA ALA A 233 -3.92 -20.51 -1.02
C ALA A 233 -2.78 -20.42 -0.01
N PHE A 234 -3.09 -20.10 1.25
CA PHE A 234 -2.15 -20.04 2.36
C PHE A 234 -2.25 -21.26 3.28
N ASP A 235 -2.87 -22.34 2.81
CA ASP A 235 -2.97 -23.64 3.51
C ASP A 235 -3.47 -23.50 4.96
N ARG A 236 -4.45 -22.60 5.17
CA ARG A 236 -5.11 -22.41 6.47
C ARG A 236 -6.10 -23.54 6.73
N GLU A 237 -6.32 -23.84 8.00
CA GLU A 237 -7.12 -24.99 8.44
C GLU A 237 -8.32 -24.57 9.30
N GLU A 238 -8.14 -23.59 10.20
CA GLU A 238 -9.21 -23.10 11.08
C GLU A 238 -9.68 -21.70 10.66
N GLU A 239 -10.98 -21.55 10.37
CA GLU A 239 -11.54 -20.24 10.00
C GLU A 239 -11.75 -19.35 11.23
N HIS A 240 -11.24 -18.13 11.16
CA HIS A 240 -11.46 -17.06 12.13
C HIS A 240 -12.19 -15.87 11.51
N MET A 241 -12.48 -14.84 12.32
CA MET A 241 -13.01 -13.59 11.79
C MET A 241 -12.05 -12.94 10.79
N TYR A 242 -12.63 -12.30 9.78
CA TYR A 242 -11.87 -11.61 8.74
C TYR A 242 -12.66 -10.45 8.16
N GLU A 243 -11.93 -9.55 7.51
CA GLU A 243 -12.52 -8.46 6.74
C GLU A 243 -11.63 -8.05 5.56
N PHE A 244 -12.26 -7.37 4.61
CA PHE A 244 -11.60 -6.66 3.53
C PHE A 244 -11.75 -5.16 3.72
N GLN A 245 -10.71 -4.44 3.36
CA GLN A 245 -10.60 -3.01 3.55
C GLN A 245 -10.26 -2.37 2.21
N VAL A 246 -11.27 -1.78 1.58
CA VAL A 246 -11.21 -1.34 0.17
C VAL A 246 -11.39 0.17 0.09
N GLY A 247 -10.64 0.82 -0.80
CA GLY A 247 -10.63 2.28 -0.92
C GLY A 247 -9.62 2.89 0.04
N GLY A 248 -9.85 4.13 0.46
CA GLY A 248 -8.83 4.91 1.18
C GLY A 248 -7.58 5.14 0.34
N LYS A 249 -6.46 5.46 0.98
CA LYS A 249 -5.17 5.72 0.34
C LYS A 249 -4.31 4.46 0.22
N GLY A 250 -4.80 3.30 0.65
CA GLY A 250 -4.08 2.03 0.58
C GLY A 250 -4.68 0.94 1.46
N PRO A 251 -4.10 -0.27 1.45
CA PRO A 251 -4.50 -1.34 2.34
C PRO A 251 -4.35 -0.89 3.80
N PHE A 252 -5.35 -1.15 4.63
CA PHE A 252 -5.35 -0.78 6.04
C PHE A 252 -5.39 0.71 6.39
N ASP A 253 -5.80 1.56 5.44
CA ASP A 253 -6.19 2.93 5.75
C ASP A 253 -7.44 2.95 6.66
N PRO A 254 -7.45 3.69 7.78
CA PRO A 254 -8.62 3.82 8.67
C PRO A 254 -9.89 4.34 7.98
N LYS A 255 -9.76 5.05 6.85
CA LYS A 255 -10.88 5.53 6.02
C LYS A 255 -11.32 4.52 4.96
N THR A 256 -10.73 3.33 4.93
CA THR A 256 -11.18 2.27 4.03
C THR A 256 -12.61 1.87 4.37
N LYS A 257 -13.34 1.51 3.32
CA LYS A 257 -14.61 0.83 3.46
C LYS A 257 -14.34 -0.58 3.96
N ARG A 258 -14.88 -0.91 5.14
CA ARG A 258 -14.72 -2.22 5.76
C ARG A 258 -15.84 -3.16 5.33
N TYR A 259 -15.47 -4.34 4.86
CA TYR A 259 -16.37 -5.40 4.45
C TYR A 259 -16.08 -6.64 5.31
N GLY A 260 -16.98 -6.96 6.23
CA GLY A 260 -16.81 -8.05 7.19
C GLY A 260 -18.00 -9.02 7.22
N LEU A 261 -17.96 -9.99 8.14
CA LEU A 261 -19.06 -10.92 8.39
C LEU A 261 -20.22 -10.21 9.09
N SER A 262 -21.45 -10.47 8.65
CA SER A 262 -22.66 -9.84 9.22
C SER A 262 -22.82 -10.02 10.74
N MET A 263 -22.27 -11.08 11.34
CA MET A 263 -22.41 -11.38 12.78
C MET A 263 -21.34 -10.73 13.67
N ALA A 264 -20.24 -10.25 13.10
CA ALA A 264 -19.10 -9.72 13.86
C ALA A 264 -19.35 -8.32 14.49
N PHE A 265 -20.57 -7.77 14.35
CA PHE A 265 -20.86 -6.37 14.62
C PHE A 265 -22.12 -6.13 15.46
N MET A 266 -22.50 -7.08 16.34
CA MET A 266 -23.66 -6.91 17.24
C MET A 266 -23.44 -5.91 18.41
N ASN A 267 -22.34 -5.15 18.43
CA ASN A 267 -22.04 -4.16 19.47
C ASN A 267 -22.02 -2.74 18.88
N ASP A 268 -23.05 -1.95 19.20
CA ASP A 268 -23.30 -0.55 18.79
C ASP A 268 -22.33 0.49 19.44
N LEU A 269 -21.07 0.11 19.73
CA LEU A 269 -20.15 0.94 20.53
C LEU A 269 -19.01 1.63 19.75
N GLU A 270 -18.94 1.44 18.44
CA GLU A 270 -18.06 2.21 17.56
C GLU A 270 -18.90 2.74 16.40
N GLU A 271 -18.72 4.00 15.99
CA GLU A 271 -19.22 4.51 14.70
C GLU A 271 -18.55 3.72 13.56
N ASN A 272 -19.04 2.50 13.33
CA ASN A 272 -18.37 1.53 12.51
C ASN A 272 -18.67 1.86 11.04
N GLN A 273 -17.63 2.28 10.30
CA GLN A 273 -17.67 2.58 8.86
C GLN A 273 -17.83 1.29 8.02
N GLN A 274 -18.86 0.48 8.32
CA GLN A 274 -19.14 -0.76 7.62
C GLN A 274 -19.78 -0.47 6.27
N ALA A 275 -19.11 -0.90 5.22
CA ALA A 275 -19.54 -0.68 3.84
C ALA A 275 -20.32 -1.87 3.26
N GLY A 276 -20.19 -3.08 3.81
CA GLY A 276 -20.99 -4.23 3.37
C GLY A 276 -20.62 -5.59 3.95
N ASP A 277 -21.42 -6.59 3.57
CA ASP A 277 -21.25 -8.01 3.92
C ASP A 277 -20.40 -8.72 2.86
N VAL A 278 -19.33 -9.41 3.28
CA VAL A 278 -18.43 -10.17 2.39
C VAL A 278 -19.15 -11.26 1.60
N ALA A 279 -20.23 -11.85 2.12
CA ALA A 279 -21.01 -12.88 1.44
C ALA A 279 -21.87 -12.32 0.30
N LYS A 280 -22.16 -11.02 0.31
CA LYS A 280 -23.03 -10.34 -0.66
C LYS A 280 -22.25 -9.45 -1.63
N THR A 281 -21.08 -8.95 -1.22
CA THR A 281 -20.27 -8.02 -1.99
C THR A 281 -19.50 -8.74 -3.10
N LYS A 282 -19.86 -8.49 -4.35
CA LYS A 282 -19.18 -9.02 -5.55
C LYS A 282 -17.89 -8.25 -5.84
N ILE A 283 -16.85 -8.92 -6.35
CA ILE A 283 -15.57 -8.28 -6.70
C ILE A 283 -15.78 -7.15 -7.72
N GLY A 284 -16.60 -7.34 -8.73
CA GLY A 284 -16.90 -6.32 -9.75
C GLY A 284 -17.58 -5.08 -9.19
N SER A 285 -18.37 -5.23 -8.12
CA SER A 285 -19.09 -4.11 -7.49
C SER A 285 -18.16 -3.13 -6.77
N LEU A 286 -16.96 -3.58 -6.41
CA LEU A 286 -15.93 -2.75 -5.79
C LEU A 286 -15.28 -1.76 -6.77
N LYS A 287 -15.56 -1.89 -8.08
CA LYS A 287 -15.00 -1.05 -9.15
C LYS A 287 -13.48 -0.92 -9.09
N LEU A 288 -12.81 -2.02 -8.69
CA LEU A 288 -11.35 -2.09 -8.56
C LEU A 288 -10.68 -1.79 -9.90
N LYS A 289 -9.57 -1.06 -9.84
CA LYS A 289 -8.74 -0.71 -11.01
C LYS A 289 -7.45 -1.54 -11.00
N GLN A 290 -6.86 -1.74 -12.16
CA GLN A 290 -5.51 -2.30 -12.25
C GLN A 290 -4.53 -1.40 -11.50
N ASP A 291 -3.52 -2.00 -10.87
CA ASP A 291 -2.53 -1.38 -9.98
C ASP A 291 -3.10 -0.83 -8.66
N GLN A 292 -4.38 -1.06 -8.37
CA GLN A 292 -4.97 -0.76 -7.07
C GLN A 292 -4.62 -1.84 -6.04
N SER A 293 -4.39 -1.44 -4.79
CA SER A 293 -4.20 -2.33 -3.66
C SER A 293 -5.33 -2.19 -2.64
N PHE A 294 -5.66 -3.27 -1.94
CA PHE A 294 -6.62 -3.26 -0.82
C PHE A 294 -6.23 -4.28 0.25
N GLY A 295 -6.75 -4.09 1.46
CA GLY A 295 -6.38 -4.89 2.63
C GLY A 295 -7.28 -6.11 2.78
N TYR A 296 -6.70 -7.19 3.28
CA TYR A 296 -7.39 -8.36 3.82
C TYR A 296 -6.79 -8.68 5.18
N TRP A 297 -7.62 -8.65 6.22
CA TRP A 297 -7.23 -8.96 7.59
C TRP A 297 -7.92 -10.25 8.00
N PHE A 298 -7.14 -11.24 8.38
CA PHE A 298 -7.58 -12.55 8.81
C PHE A 298 -7.10 -12.81 10.23
N ASP A 299 -7.96 -13.40 11.05
CA ASP A 299 -7.69 -13.69 12.46
C ASP A 299 -7.25 -12.43 13.22
N PHE A 300 -8.22 -11.77 13.86
CA PHE A 300 -7.94 -10.54 14.60
C PHE A 300 -7.08 -10.79 15.86
N GLY A 301 -6.92 -12.06 16.29
CA GLY A 301 -6.03 -12.44 17.38
C GLY A 301 -4.58 -12.53 16.90
N ASP A 302 -4.31 -13.34 15.88
CA ASP A 302 -2.96 -13.54 15.34
C ASP A 302 -2.50 -12.47 14.31
N ASP A 303 -3.38 -11.53 14.00
CA ASP A 303 -3.15 -10.34 13.17
C ASP A 303 -2.55 -10.64 11.78
N TRP A 304 -3.10 -11.63 11.07
CA TRP A 304 -2.66 -11.95 9.72
C TRP A 304 -3.11 -10.88 8.73
N ARG A 305 -2.18 -10.02 8.32
CA ARG A 305 -2.44 -8.94 7.37
C ARG A 305 -1.91 -9.29 6.00
N HIS A 306 -2.80 -9.18 5.02
CA HIS A 306 -2.49 -9.36 3.62
C HIS A 306 -2.81 -8.12 2.81
N GLN A 307 -1.89 -7.75 1.91
CA GLN A 307 -2.17 -6.79 0.86
C GLN A 307 -2.54 -7.54 -0.40
N ILE A 308 -3.57 -7.05 -1.09
CA ILE A 308 -4.06 -7.61 -2.34
C ILE A 308 -3.88 -6.57 -3.42
N ASP A 309 -3.01 -6.88 -4.39
CA ASP A 309 -2.71 -6.03 -5.54
C ASP A 309 -3.46 -6.50 -6.77
N VAL A 310 -4.16 -5.60 -7.46
CA VAL A 310 -4.87 -5.88 -8.71
C VAL A 310 -3.89 -5.79 -9.88
N MET A 311 -3.25 -6.91 -10.21
CA MET A 311 -2.21 -6.99 -11.23
C MET A 311 -2.73 -6.77 -12.65
N ASP A 312 -3.93 -7.28 -12.93
CA ASP A 312 -4.56 -7.22 -14.26
C ASP A 312 -6.08 -7.40 -14.14
N ILE A 313 -6.82 -6.81 -15.08
CA ILE A 313 -8.26 -6.98 -15.22
C ILE A 313 -8.54 -7.33 -16.68
N LYS A 314 -8.83 -8.61 -16.92
CA LYS A 314 -8.97 -9.17 -18.27
C LYS A 314 -10.31 -9.81 -18.48
N LYS A 315 -10.65 -10.08 -19.74
CA LYS A 315 -11.88 -10.82 -20.09
C LYS A 315 -11.79 -12.26 -19.61
N ALA A 316 -12.89 -12.80 -19.10
CA ALA A 316 -12.94 -14.20 -18.69
C ALA A 316 -12.66 -15.13 -19.87
N THR A 317 -11.84 -16.16 -19.64
CA THR A 317 -11.61 -17.19 -20.66
C THR A 317 -12.82 -18.13 -20.70
N PRO A 318 -13.45 -18.36 -21.87
CA PRO A 318 -14.58 -19.27 -21.98
C PRO A 318 -14.24 -20.66 -21.42
N LYS A 319 -15.18 -21.28 -20.70
CA LYS A 319 -15.07 -22.63 -20.11
C LYS A 319 -14.02 -22.81 -19.00
N LYS A 320 -13.22 -21.79 -18.66
CA LYS A 320 -12.32 -21.83 -17.50
C LYS A 320 -13.13 -21.64 -16.22
N ARG A 321 -12.90 -22.48 -15.20
CA ARG A 321 -13.51 -22.34 -13.87
C ARG A 321 -12.65 -21.44 -12.99
N TYR A 322 -13.30 -20.56 -12.25
CA TYR A 322 -12.70 -19.61 -11.30
C TYR A 322 -13.35 -19.81 -9.92
N PRO A 323 -12.66 -19.48 -8.80
CA PRO A 323 -11.36 -18.82 -8.75
C PRO A 323 -10.21 -19.82 -8.96
N LEU A 324 -9.01 -19.32 -9.28
CA LEU A 324 -7.83 -20.15 -9.51
C LEU A 324 -6.63 -19.57 -8.79
N ILE A 325 -5.87 -20.43 -8.10
CA ILE A 325 -4.55 -20.08 -7.59
C ILE A 325 -3.55 -20.42 -8.70
N THR A 326 -3.02 -19.42 -9.39
CA THR A 326 -2.17 -19.61 -10.57
C THR A 326 -0.68 -19.61 -10.24
N LYS A 327 -0.28 -19.04 -9.10
CA LYS A 327 1.11 -19.03 -8.64
C LYS A 327 1.20 -19.00 -7.12
N ARG A 328 2.22 -19.66 -6.58
CA ARG A 328 2.64 -19.58 -5.18
C ARG A 328 4.12 -19.20 -5.11
N ILE A 329 4.45 -18.25 -4.25
CA ILE A 329 5.83 -17.82 -3.96
C ILE A 329 6.01 -17.91 -2.44
N GLY A 330 7.06 -18.59 -1.99
CA GLY A 330 7.30 -18.87 -0.57
C GLY A 330 6.37 -19.96 -0.01
N ALA A 331 6.83 -20.67 1.01
CA ALA A 331 6.01 -21.59 1.79
C ALA A 331 4.87 -20.82 2.50
N SER A 332 3.75 -21.50 2.74
CA SER A 332 2.69 -20.93 3.58
C SER A 332 3.16 -20.97 5.03
N PRO A 333 3.04 -19.88 5.80
CA PRO A 333 3.34 -19.92 7.22
C PRO A 333 2.36 -20.87 7.91
N PRO A 334 2.80 -21.59 8.96
CA PRO A 334 1.87 -22.34 9.79
C PRO A 334 0.79 -21.39 10.35
N GLN A 335 -0.41 -21.92 10.58
CA GLN A 335 -1.48 -21.12 11.16
C GLN A 335 -1.19 -20.74 12.61
N TYR A 336 -0.63 -21.67 13.38
CA TYR A 336 -0.14 -21.43 14.72
C TYR A 336 1.32 -21.87 14.78
N VAL A 337 2.17 -21.02 15.35
CA VAL A 337 3.58 -21.34 15.57
C VAL A 337 3.68 -22.26 16.76
N ASP A 338 4.34 -23.41 16.58
CA ASP A 338 4.80 -24.24 17.69
C ASP A 338 6.13 -23.69 18.19
N TRP A 339 6.12 -23.01 19.34
CA TRP A 339 7.30 -22.39 19.92
C TRP A 339 8.19 -23.38 20.66
N ASP A 340 7.72 -24.62 20.89
CA ASP A 340 8.47 -25.65 21.61
C ASP A 340 9.43 -26.44 20.68
N GLU A 341 9.39 -26.22 19.36
CA GLU A 341 10.26 -26.86 18.36
C GLU A 341 11.49 -25.99 17.93
N GLU A 342 11.72 -24.84 18.57
CA GLU A 342 12.82 -23.90 18.24
C GLU A 342 14.09 -24.03 19.12
N ASP A 343 14.31 -25.17 19.79
CA ASP A 343 15.57 -25.52 20.47
C ASP A 343 16.65 -26.13 19.54
#